data_AF-D0W9L0-F1
#
_entry.id   AF-D0W9L0-F1
#
_cell.length_a   1.000
_cell.length_b   1.000
_cell.length_c   1.000
_cell.angle_alpha   90.00
_cell.angle_beta   90.00
_cell.angle_gamma   90.00
#
_symmetry.space_group_name_H-M   'P 1'
#
loop_
_entity.id
_entity.type
_entity.pdbx_description
1 polymer ?
#
loop_
_entity_poly.entity_id
_entity_poly.type
_entity_poly.pdbx_seq_one_letter_code
_entity_poly.pdbx_strand_id
1 'polypeptide(L)' 'KFRKQEEIEKNLKELPQGEPVKMLTSCPACLQGLSRYADDNNMPADYIVIEMAKHILGENWLDEFVKKANNGGVEKVLL' A
#
# COMPACT_ATOMS: atom_id res chain seq x y z
N LYS A 1 -22.08 -10.13 -0.79
CA LYS A 1 -21.01 -9.82 0.20
C LYS A 1 -19.69 -10.51 -0.16
N PHE A 2 -19.70 -11.72 -0.73
CA PHE A 2 -18.49 -12.49 -1.07
C PHE A 2 -17.88 -12.26 -2.46
N ARG A 3 -18.63 -11.66 -3.40
CA ARG A 3 -18.16 -11.46 -4.79
C ARG A 3 -16.73 -10.87 -4.91
N LYS A 4 -16.38 -9.89 -4.07
CA LYS A 4 -15.04 -9.28 -4.14
C LYS A 4 -13.93 -10.24 -3.70
N GLN A 5 -14.18 -11.05 -2.67
CA GLN A 5 -13.25 -12.09 -2.21
C GLN A 5 -13.06 -13.17 -3.28
N GLU A 6 -14.16 -13.65 -3.85
CA GLU A 6 -14.15 -14.68 -4.91
C GLU A 6 -13.32 -14.23 -6.13
N GLU A 7 -13.49 -12.98 -6.56
CA GLU A 7 -12.70 -12.41 -7.65
C GLU A 7 -11.22 -12.26 -7.30
N ILE A 8 -10.89 -11.91 -6.05
CA ILE A 8 -9.50 -11.79 -5.60
C ILE A 8 -8.83 -13.18 -5.60
N GLU A 9 -9.47 -14.18 -5.01
CA GLU A 9 -8.96 -15.55 -4.98
C GLU A 9 -8.81 -16.15 -6.38
N LYS A 10 -9.75 -15.85 -7.28
CA LYS A 10 -9.65 -16.26 -8.68
C LYS A 10 -8.41 -15.66 -9.34
N ASN A 11 -8.22 -14.35 -9.23
CA ASN A 11 -7.07 -13.68 -9.85
C ASN A 11 -5.74 -14.12 -9.23
N LEU A 12 -5.71 -14.42 -7.92
CA LEU A 12 -4.49 -14.88 -7.24
C LEU A 12 -4.02 -16.25 -7.77
N LYS A 13 -4.94 -17.13 -8.18
CA LYS A 13 -4.62 -18.42 -8.80
C LYS A 13 -4.00 -18.30 -10.19
N GLU A 14 -4.21 -17.17 -10.87
CA GLU A 14 -3.64 -16.90 -12.20
C GLU A 14 -2.21 -16.35 -12.12
N LEU A 15 -1.76 -15.92 -10.95
CA LEU A 15 -0.41 -15.40 -10.72
C LEU A 15 0.61 -16.52 -10.42
N PRO A 16 1.92 -16.29 -10.59
CA PRO A 16 2.95 -17.23 -10.19
C PRO A 16 2.81 -17.64 -8.73
N GLN A 17 2.75 -18.95 -8.47
CA GLN A 17 2.59 -19.48 -7.12
C GLN A 17 3.94 -19.53 -6.40
N GLY A 18 3.96 -19.13 -5.13
CA GLY A 18 5.15 -19.19 -4.27
C GLY A 18 5.94 -17.90 -4.15
N GLU A 19 5.63 -16.86 -4.93
CA GLU A 19 6.19 -15.52 -4.75
C GLU A 19 5.24 -14.62 -3.93
N PRO A 20 5.76 -13.72 -3.07
CA PRO A 20 4.94 -12.74 -2.38
C PRO A 20 4.25 -11.80 -3.38
N VAL A 21 2.92 -11.80 -3.37
CA VAL A 21 2.10 -10.86 -4.16
C VAL A 21 1.58 -9.77 -3.25
N LYS A 22 1.52 -8.54 -3.77
CA LYS A 22 0.97 -7.37 -3.09
C LYS A 22 -0.03 -6.66 -4.01
N MET A 23 -1.17 -6.24 -3.46
CA MET A 23 -2.15 -5.43 -4.18
C MET A 23 -1.81 -3.94 -4.04
N LEU A 24 -1.80 -3.21 -5.16
CA LEU A 24 -1.51 -1.78 -5.15
C LEU A 24 -2.77 -0.96 -5.48
N THR A 25 -2.98 0.12 -4.74
CA THR A 25 -4.07 1.05 -5.00
C THR A 25 -3.63 2.51 -4.83
N SER A 26 -4.28 3.42 -5.54
CA SER A 26 -4.14 4.87 -5.34
C SER A 26 -5.28 5.46 -4.51
N CYS A 27 -6.35 4.70 -4.25
CA CYS A 27 -7.56 5.20 -3.61
C CYS A 27 -7.56 4.90 -2.10
N PRO A 28 -7.63 5.93 -1.24
CA PRO A 28 -7.61 5.72 0.21
C PRO A 28 -8.74 4.87 0.78
N ALA A 29 -9.96 5.10 0.31
CA ALA A 29 -11.11 4.31 0.72
C ALA A 29 -10.98 2.85 0.25
N CYS A 30 -10.37 2.63 -0.92
CA CYS A 30 -10.12 1.28 -1.40
C CYS A 30 -9.07 0.57 -0.55
N LEU A 31 -7.98 1.23 -0.14
CA LEU A 31 -6.97 0.58 0.71
C LEU A 31 -7.62 0.06 1.99
N GLN A 32 -8.35 0.91 2.71
CA GLN A 32 -9.06 0.50 3.93
C GLN A 32 -10.02 -0.67 3.70
N GLY A 33 -10.72 -0.69 2.55
CA GLY A 33 -11.62 -1.77 2.18
C GLY A 33 -10.89 -3.07 1.82
N LEU A 34 -9.78 -2.96 1.11
CA LEU A 34 -8.99 -4.09 0.59
C LEU A 34 -8.13 -4.75 1.67
N SER A 35 -7.61 -3.97 2.63
CA SER A 35 -6.84 -4.49 3.77
C SER A 35 -7.61 -5.52 4.58
N ARG A 36 -8.95 -5.53 4.54
CA ARG A 36 -9.79 -6.52 5.22
C ARG A 36 -9.68 -7.93 4.65
N TYR A 37 -9.20 -8.06 3.42
CA TYR A 37 -9.05 -9.35 2.75
C TYR A 37 -7.64 -9.93 2.89
N ALA A 38 -6.68 -9.14 3.40
CA ALA A 38 -5.29 -9.58 3.50
C ALA A 38 -5.12 -10.80 4.42
N ASP A 39 -5.93 -10.90 5.48
CA ASP A 39 -5.92 -12.04 6.40
C ASP A 39 -6.43 -13.33 5.74
N ASP A 40 -7.35 -13.22 4.79
CA ASP A 40 -7.98 -14.36 4.12
C ASP A 40 -7.14 -14.94 2.97
N ASN A 41 -6.26 -14.13 2.37
CA ASN A 41 -5.54 -14.49 1.14
C ASN A 41 -4.02 -14.27 1.20
N ASN A 42 -3.48 -13.85 2.35
CA ASN A 42 -2.06 -13.55 2.56
C ASN A 42 -1.46 -12.56 1.54
N MET A 43 -2.30 -11.69 0.97
CA MET A 43 -1.92 -10.70 -0.03
C MET A 43 -2.18 -9.29 0.55
N PRO A 44 -1.15 -8.62 1.10
CA PRO A 44 -1.32 -7.28 1.64
C PRO A 44 -1.69 -6.29 0.53
N ALA A 45 -2.43 -5.25 0.91
CA ALA A 45 -2.70 -4.09 0.07
C ALA A 45 -1.85 -2.90 0.53
N ASP A 46 -1.32 -2.12 -0.41
CA ASP A 46 -0.52 -0.93 -0.14
C ASP A 46 -0.80 0.18 -1.17
N TYR A 47 -0.33 1.39 -0.88
CA TYR A 47 -0.40 2.50 -1.82
C TYR A 47 0.69 2.41 -2.88
N ILE A 48 0.28 2.61 -4.15
CA ILE A 48 1.22 2.66 -5.27
C ILE A 48 2.32 3.72 -5.06
N VAL A 49 1.97 4.87 -4.48
CA VAL A 49 2.94 5.96 -4.25
C VAL A 49 4.01 5.57 -3.25
N ILE A 50 3.66 4.80 -2.21
CA ILE A 50 4.62 4.35 -1.18
C ILE A 50 5.59 3.34 -1.77
N GLU A 51 5.11 2.40 -2.58
CA GLU A 51 5.97 1.44 -3.26
C GLU A 51 6.90 2.14 -4.25
N MET A 52 6.38 3.05 -5.07
CA MET A 52 7.21 3.86 -5.96
C MET A 52 8.29 4.64 -5.19
N ALA A 53 7.95 5.23 -4.04
CA ALA A 53 8.92 5.94 -3.22
C ALA A 53 10.04 5.03 -2.72
N LYS A 54 9.74 3.82 -2.22
CA LYS A 54 10.77 2.84 -1.82
C LYS A 54 11.67 2.45 -2.98
N HIS A 55 11.09 2.18 -4.15
CA HIS A 55 11.84 1.74 -5.34
C HIS A 55 12.70 2.85 -5.96
N ILE A 56 12.24 4.11 -5.94
CA ILE A 56 12.93 5.24 -6.59
C ILE A 56 13.89 5.94 -5.62
N LEU A 57 13.47 6.13 -4.36
CA LEU A 57 14.18 6.92 -3.36
C LEU A 57 14.91 6.05 -2.32
N GLY A 58 14.69 4.74 -2.32
CA GLY A 58 15.27 3.79 -1.38
C GLY A 58 14.40 3.58 -0.13
N GLU A 59 14.66 2.50 0.61
CA GLU A 59 13.86 2.11 1.80
C GLU A 59 13.79 3.20 2.89
N ASN A 60 14.83 4.03 3.01
CA ASN A 60 14.95 5.08 4.02
C ASN A 60 14.27 6.41 3.63
N TRP A 61 13.52 6.44 2.52
CA TRP A 61 12.97 7.67 1.94
C TRP A 61 12.11 8.48 2.92
N LEU A 62 11.33 7.82 3.78
CA LEU A 62 10.38 8.49 4.68
C LEU A 62 11.12 9.28 5.76
N ASP A 63 12.14 8.69 6.38
CA ASP A 63 12.95 9.35 7.39
C ASP A 63 13.70 10.55 6.82
N GLU A 64 14.25 10.41 5.62
CA GLU A 64 14.90 11.50 4.90
C GLU A 64 13.93 12.62 4.55
N PHE A 65 12.73 12.25 4.08
CA PHE A 65 11.66 13.19 3.77
C PHE A 65 11.25 13.99 5.01
N VAL A 66 11.00 13.32 6.14
CA VAL A 66 10.61 13.95 7.41
C VAL A 66 11.71 14.89 7.92
N LYS A 67 12.99 14.46 7.89
CA LYS A 67 14.12 15.32 8.29
C LYS A 67 14.20 16.59 7.43
N LYS A 68 14.07 16.46 6.10
CA LYS A 68 14.08 17.60 5.17
C LYS A 68 12.89 18.54 5.41
N ALA A 69 11.69 17.99 5.59
CA ALA A 69 10.49 18.78 5.86
C ALA A 69 10.58 19.57 7.17
N ASN A 70 11.04 18.93 8.25
CA ASN A 70 11.20 19.58 9.56
C ASN A 70 12.24 20.69 9.54
N ASN A 71 13.35 20.53 8.80
CA ASN A 71 14.39 21.55 8.69
C ASN A 71 13.98 22.77 7.83
N GLY A 72 12.92 22.65 7.02
CA GLY A 72 12.42 23.72 6.15
C GLY A 72 11.37 24.64 6.80
N GLY A 73 10.95 24.36 8.04
CA GLY A 73 9.85 25.05 8.72
C GLY A 73 8.49 24.46 8.32
N VAL A 74 7.90 23.65 9.20
CA VAL A 74 6.55 23.11 9.02
C VAL A 74 5.56 24.04 9.71
N GLU A 75 4.74 24.74 8.92
CA GLU A 75 3.61 25.51 9.45
C GLU A 75 2.49 24.54 9.87
N LYS A 76 2.09 24.61 11.15
CA LYS A 76 1.00 23.80 11.69
C LYS A 76 -0.29 24.61 11.67
N VAL A 77 -1.28 24.15 10.91
CA VAL A 77 -2.65 24.64 11.02
C VAL A 77 -3.36 23.81 12.09
N LEU A 78 -3.63 24.43 13.25
CA LEU A 78 -4.47 23.85 14.28
C LEU A 78 -5.93 24.21 13.94
N LEU A 79 -6.77 23.20 13.68
CA LEU A 79 -8.22 23.32 13.50
C LEU A 79 -8.94 22.96 14.79
#